data_AF-A0A960LEL2-F1
#
_entry.id   AF-A0A960LEL2-F1
#
_cell.length_a   1.000
_cell.length_b   1.000
_cell.length_c   1.000
_cell.angle_alpha   90.00
_cell.angle_beta   90.00
_cell.angle_gamma   90.00
#
_symmetry.space_group_name_H-M   'P 1'
#
loop_
_entity.id
_entity.type
_entity.pdbx_description
1 polymer ?
#
loop_
_entity_poly.entity_id
_entity_poly.type
_entity_poly.pdbx_seq_one_letter_code
_entity_poly.pdbx_strand_id
1 'polypeptide(L)'
;MRRILLALAFLGTAILLVLNILPEKSIDRTPLEYLRSEYSVKHKPSVDHAKFDVLDGPFEQPQDVTKACISCHTERHLEVMNSSHWNWERMEYIEGQGIRKVGKKNILNNFCIGISGNQQACNRCHIGYGWGDANFDFHNPYNVDCLACHDQSNLYIKAGAGMPNPNVDLTEVAKQVGKPTRTNCGTCHFFGGGGNNVKHGDLDMAMFDPSKDLDVHMAVEGVNMQCVACHTADQHQMLGKSYSVSSMNRDRVRCESCHGDLPHADNILNNHTLKVACQTCHIPTYAKENPTKVQWDWSTAGQLRDGKPFEVEDDSLGVDTYMSIKGSFVWGKDLKPEYAWFNGTASHYLLGDKFDPSDTLKINSLQGSYNDPDSKIIPVKVHRSKQIYDTQNNYLIQPKTVSTHPGDSAYWNEFDWQKACAAGMNEVGLPYSGEFGFTNTNMYWPVNHMVAPAKKAVTCSECHSRTDSRLANLTDFYMPGRDRNIWIDRAGAGILILTLLGVMVHGAARFVISRRRKGAEL
;
A
#
# COMPACT_ATOMS: atom_id res chain seq x y z
N MET A 1 -17.96 65.81 -37.97
CA MET A 1 -16.80 65.03 -37.44
C MET A 1 -16.57 65.25 -35.94
N ARG A 2 -16.35 66.47 -35.44
CA ARG A 2 -16.03 66.73 -34.01
C ARG A 2 -17.07 66.21 -32.99
N ARG A 3 -18.37 66.31 -33.30
CA ARG A 3 -19.45 65.79 -32.43
C ARG A 3 -19.50 64.25 -32.39
N ILE A 4 -19.13 63.58 -33.48
CA ILE A 4 -19.08 62.12 -33.56
C ILE A 4 -17.88 61.59 -32.77
N LEU A 5 -16.72 62.25 -32.88
CA LEU A 5 -15.53 61.92 -32.09
C LEU A 5 -15.76 62.10 -30.59
N LEU A 6 -16.48 63.15 -30.17
CA LEU A 6 -16.84 63.35 -28.76
C LEU A 6 -17.82 62.28 -28.26
N ALA A 7 -18.80 61.89 -29.07
CA ALA A 7 -19.74 60.83 -28.71
C ALA A 7 -19.05 59.46 -28.58
N LEU A 8 -18.13 59.15 -29.51
CA LEU A 8 -17.33 57.92 -29.46
C LEU A 8 -16.34 57.92 -28.29
N ALA A 9 -15.71 59.06 -27.99
CA ALA A 9 -14.85 59.19 -26.82
C ALA A 9 -15.65 58.99 -25.53
N PHE A 10 -16.84 59.60 -25.43
CA PHE A 10 -17.72 59.45 -24.28
C PHE A 10 -18.19 58.01 -24.10
N LEU A 11 -18.61 57.35 -25.19
CA LEU A 11 -18.99 55.94 -25.19
C LEU A 11 -17.82 55.04 -24.80
N GLY A 12 -16.61 55.33 -25.31
CA GLY A 12 -15.39 54.60 -24.94
C GLY A 12 -15.05 54.73 -23.46
N THR A 13 -15.12 55.95 -22.90
CA THR A 13 -14.95 56.16 -21.45
C THR A 13 -16.06 55.53 -20.63
N ALA A 14 -17.31 55.56 -21.09
CA ALA A 14 -18.43 54.93 -20.40
C ALA A 14 -18.27 53.41 -20.37
N ILE A 15 -17.83 52.79 -21.47
CA ILE A 15 -17.52 51.35 -21.53
C ILE A 15 -16.35 51.01 -20.60
N LEU A 16 -15.28 51.81 -20.59
CA LEU A 16 -14.15 51.61 -19.67
C LEU A 16 -14.54 51.77 -18.20
N LEU A 17 -15.42 52.72 -17.88
CA LEU A 17 -15.98 52.87 -16.54
C LEU A 17 -16.85 51.66 -16.16
N VAL A 18 -17.70 51.19 -17.07
CA VAL A 18 -18.51 49.99 -16.83
C VAL A 18 -17.62 48.76 -16.64
N LEU A 19 -16.58 48.57 -17.46
CA LEU A 19 -15.62 47.47 -17.32
C LEU A 19 -14.83 47.53 -16.00
N ASN A 20 -14.53 48.73 -15.48
CA ASN A 20 -13.87 48.91 -14.17
C ASN A 20 -14.84 48.79 -12.97
N ILE A 21 -16.15 48.94 -13.18
CA ILE A 21 -17.19 48.78 -12.14
C ILE A 21 -17.76 47.36 -12.13
N LEU A 22 -17.62 46.59 -13.22
CA LEU A 22 -17.94 45.17 -13.19
C LEU A 22 -17.05 44.52 -12.13
N PRO A 23 -17.63 43.92 -11.06
CA PRO A 23 -16.84 43.17 -10.12
C PRO A 23 -16.12 42.09 -10.92
N GLU A 24 -14.79 42.00 -10.78
CA GLU A 24 -14.07 40.80 -11.18
C GLU A 24 -14.85 39.65 -10.57
N LYS A 25 -15.44 38.81 -11.43
CA LYS A 25 -16.13 37.62 -10.98
C LYS A 25 -15.05 36.81 -10.27
N SER A 26 -15.04 36.82 -8.94
CA SER A 26 -14.19 35.93 -8.18
C SER A 26 -14.50 34.54 -8.73
N ILE A 27 -13.51 33.92 -9.37
CA ILE A 27 -13.63 32.51 -9.70
C ILE A 27 -13.58 31.86 -8.33
N ASP A 28 -14.75 31.62 -7.75
CA ASP A 28 -14.87 30.83 -6.53
C ASP A 28 -14.30 29.46 -6.87
N ARG A 29 -13.05 29.27 -6.46
CA ARG A 29 -12.32 28.02 -6.67
C ARG A 29 -13.12 26.92 -6.00
N THR A 30 -13.28 25.81 -6.71
CA THR A 30 -13.82 24.60 -6.09
C THR A 30 -12.93 24.19 -4.90
N PRO A 31 -13.46 23.50 -3.87
CA PRO A 31 -12.64 23.03 -2.75
C PRO A 31 -11.40 22.24 -3.19
N LEU A 32 -11.51 21.46 -4.28
CA LEU A 32 -10.39 20.71 -4.84
C LEU A 32 -9.34 21.61 -5.50
N GLU A 33 -9.73 22.71 -6.14
CA GLU A 33 -8.77 23.69 -6.68
C GLU A 33 -8.03 24.44 -5.56
N TYR A 34 -8.71 24.70 -4.44
CA TYR A 34 -8.06 25.23 -3.25
C TYR A 34 -7.00 24.27 -2.72
N LEU A 35 -7.35 23.00 -2.49
CA LEU A 35 -6.42 21.96 -2.03
C LEU A 35 -5.24 21.80 -2.99
N ARG A 36 -5.49 21.75 -4.30
CA ARG A 36 -4.40 21.68 -5.30
C ARG A 36 -3.46 22.86 -5.14
N SER A 37 -3.98 24.07 -4.97
CA SER A 37 -3.14 25.26 -4.77
C SER A 37 -2.33 25.19 -3.48
N GLU A 38 -2.93 24.74 -2.37
CA GLU A 38 -2.28 24.58 -1.07
C GLU A 38 -1.12 23.57 -1.13
N TYR A 39 -1.38 22.36 -1.64
CA TYR A 39 -0.39 21.29 -1.69
C TYR A 39 0.69 21.48 -2.78
N SER A 40 0.48 22.40 -3.73
CA SER A 40 1.50 22.75 -4.73
C SER A 40 2.56 23.73 -4.20
N VAL A 41 2.34 24.32 -3.01
CA VAL A 41 3.30 25.26 -2.41
C VAL A 41 4.52 24.51 -1.89
N LYS A 42 5.70 24.87 -2.39
CA LYS A 42 6.97 24.36 -1.87
C LYS A 42 7.15 24.80 -0.42
N HIS A 43 7.49 23.84 0.44
CA HIS A 43 7.81 24.14 1.83
C HIS A 43 9.03 25.07 1.91
N LYS A 44 8.92 26.14 2.70
CA LYS A 44 10.03 27.02 3.04
C LYS A 44 10.53 26.65 4.44
N PRO A 45 11.80 26.21 4.59
CA PRO A 45 12.38 25.93 5.90
C PRO A 45 12.33 27.15 6.82
N SER A 46 12.11 26.92 8.12
CA SER A 46 12.12 27.99 9.13
C SER A 46 13.53 28.45 9.48
N VAL A 47 14.52 27.57 9.32
CA VAL A 47 15.95 27.81 9.60
C VAL A 47 16.81 27.18 8.52
N ASP A 48 18.08 27.58 8.50
CA ASP A 48 19.12 27.06 7.61
C ASP A 48 20.15 26.29 8.44
N HIS A 49 20.13 24.96 8.35
CA HIS A 49 20.95 24.10 9.20
C HIS A 49 22.46 24.22 8.90
N ALA A 50 22.83 24.66 7.70
CA ALA A 50 24.23 24.85 7.32
C ALA A 50 24.94 25.96 8.11
N LYS A 51 24.20 26.79 8.85
CA LYS A 51 24.71 27.92 9.63
C LYS A 51 24.95 27.62 11.11
N PHE A 52 24.67 26.40 11.58
CA PHE A 52 24.84 26.06 12.98
C PHE A 52 26.18 25.38 13.24
N ASP A 53 27.03 26.02 14.05
CA ASP A 53 28.37 25.52 14.42
C ASP A 53 28.33 24.10 15.05
N VAL A 54 27.22 23.75 15.73
CA VAL A 54 27.02 22.40 16.31
C VAL A 54 26.98 21.30 15.26
N LEU A 55 26.79 21.66 13.98
CA LEU A 55 26.76 20.75 12.83
C LEU A 55 28.03 20.81 11.98
N ASP A 56 29.08 21.52 12.40
CA ASP A 56 30.35 21.61 11.65
C ASP A 56 31.19 20.34 11.69
N GLY A 57 30.88 19.41 12.61
CA GLY A 57 31.58 18.13 12.74
C GLY A 57 33.07 18.30 13.08
N PRO A 58 33.91 17.29 12.77
CA PRO A 58 33.52 16.00 12.21
C PRO A 58 32.70 15.17 13.20
N PHE A 59 31.80 14.34 12.69
CA PHE A 59 31.09 13.35 13.49
C PHE A 59 31.80 12.00 13.37
N GLU A 60 32.26 11.43 14.49
CA GLU A 60 32.95 10.13 14.50
C GLU A 60 31.95 8.98 14.36
N GLN A 61 30.75 9.15 14.92
CA GLN A 61 29.66 8.18 14.86
C GLN A 61 28.34 8.88 14.54
N PRO A 62 27.36 8.19 13.92
CA PRO A 62 26.06 8.78 13.63
C PRO A 62 25.30 9.24 14.87
N GLN A 63 25.53 8.60 16.02
CA GLN A 63 25.00 9.02 17.31
C GLN A 63 25.43 10.43 17.72
N ASP A 64 26.60 10.90 17.26
CA ASP A 64 27.07 12.26 17.53
C ASP A 64 26.21 13.31 16.80
N VAL A 65 25.72 12.97 15.61
CA VAL A 65 24.74 13.80 14.88
C VAL A 65 23.44 13.88 15.66
N THR A 66 22.91 12.74 16.12
CA THR A 66 21.68 12.71 16.91
C THR A 66 21.83 13.50 18.20
N LYS A 67 22.98 13.40 18.88
CA LYS A 67 23.30 14.20 20.05
C LYS A 67 23.29 15.71 19.73
N ALA A 68 23.89 16.12 18.61
CA ALA A 68 23.83 17.51 18.15
C ALA A 68 22.38 17.95 17.87
N CYS A 69 21.58 17.14 17.18
CA CYS A 69 20.17 17.44 16.92
C CYS A 69 19.37 17.61 18.23
N ILE A 70 19.54 16.72 19.20
CA ILE A 70 18.82 16.74 20.48
C ILE A 70 19.13 18.00 21.31
N SER A 71 20.31 18.62 21.12
CA SER A 71 20.66 19.87 21.82
C SER A 71 19.71 21.04 21.51
N CYS A 72 19.06 21.02 20.34
CA CYS A 72 18.07 22.03 19.92
C CYS A 72 16.65 21.46 19.79
N HIS A 73 16.52 20.23 19.26
CA HIS A 73 15.25 19.53 19.07
C HIS A 73 14.89 18.72 20.33
N THR A 74 14.73 19.43 21.43
CA THR A 74 14.40 18.81 22.72
C THR A 74 13.11 17.99 22.58
N GLU A 75 13.09 16.81 23.19
CA GLU A 75 11.95 15.87 23.21
C GLU A 75 11.57 15.21 21.87
N ARG A 76 12.07 15.66 20.72
CA ARG A 76 11.72 15.04 19.42
C ARG A 76 12.13 13.57 19.36
N HIS A 77 13.25 13.22 20.00
CA HIS A 77 13.68 11.83 20.14
C HIS A 77 12.66 10.99 20.95
N LEU A 78 12.02 11.55 21.99
CA LEU A 78 10.98 10.85 22.77
C LEU A 78 9.75 10.58 21.92
N GLU A 79 9.33 11.56 21.12
CA GLU A 79 8.23 11.43 20.15
C GLU A 79 8.50 10.27 19.18
N VAL A 80 9.71 10.22 18.61
CA VAL A 80 10.14 9.15 17.71
C VAL A 80 10.19 7.80 18.43
N MET A 81 10.77 7.74 19.64
CA MET A 81 10.90 6.52 20.43
C MET A 81 9.55 5.96 20.89
N ASN A 82 8.50 6.78 20.97
CA ASN A 82 7.13 6.34 21.22
C ASN A 82 6.39 5.90 19.95
N SER A 83 6.97 6.09 18.77
CA SER A 83 6.35 5.73 17.50
C SER A 83 6.47 4.24 17.15
N SER A 84 5.63 3.78 16.24
CA SER A 84 5.78 2.45 15.67
C SER A 84 6.96 2.29 14.72
N HIS A 85 7.51 3.39 14.18
CA HIS A 85 8.71 3.32 13.35
C HIS A 85 9.93 2.94 14.21
N TRP A 86 9.96 3.39 15.47
CA TRP A 86 10.97 2.97 16.44
C TRP A 86 10.69 1.59 17.03
N ASN A 87 9.50 1.38 17.59
CA ASN A 87 9.22 0.14 18.32
C ASN A 87 9.01 -1.07 17.40
N TRP A 88 8.63 -0.84 16.14
CA TRP A 88 8.18 -1.87 15.19
C TRP A 88 7.05 -2.76 15.71
N GLU A 89 6.36 -2.32 16.75
CA GLU A 89 5.20 -2.95 17.35
C GLU A 89 4.26 -1.89 17.93
N ARG A 90 3.03 -2.28 18.16
CA ARG A 90 2.00 -1.50 18.86
C ARG A 90 1.02 -2.45 19.55
N MET A 91 0.33 -1.97 20.57
CA MET A 91 -0.76 -2.72 21.19
C MET A 91 -2.00 -2.65 20.30
N GLU A 92 -2.53 -3.82 19.92
CA GLU A 92 -3.72 -3.97 19.09
C GLU A 92 -4.68 -4.96 19.75
N TYR A 93 -5.98 -4.75 19.56
CA TYR A 93 -6.99 -5.77 19.85
C TYR A 93 -7.24 -6.61 18.59
N ILE A 94 -7.14 -7.93 18.72
CA ILE A 94 -7.50 -8.89 17.68
C ILE A 94 -8.69 -9.70 18.19
N GLU A 95 -9.77 -9.74 17.41
CA GLU A 95 -10.95 -10.54 17.76
C GLU A 95 -10.57 -12.02 17.96
N GLY A 96 -11.10 -12.64 19.02
CA GLY A 96 -10.78 -14.02 19.39
C GLY A 96 -9.41 -14.23 20.05
N GLN A 97 -8.46 -13.29 19.92
CA GLN A 97 -7.14 -13.38 20.57
C GLN A 97 -6.99 -12.37 21.74
N GLY A 98 -7.72 -11.26 21.72
CA GLY A 98 -7.62 -10.18 22.71
C GLY A 98 -6.49 -9.19 22.39
N ILE A 99 -5.96 -8.53 23.42
CA ILE A 99 -4.90 -7.52 23.27
C ILE A 99 -3.55 -8.21 23.01
N ARG A 100 -2.85 -7.80 21.94
CA ARG A 100 -1.56 -8.35 21.49
C ARG A 100 -0.62 -7.24 21.00
N LYS A 101 0.69 -7.50 21.06
CA LYS A 101 1.71 -6.66 20.42
C LYS A 101 1.86 -7.05 18.96
N VAL A 102 1.45 -6.17 18.06
CA VAL A 102 1.42 -6.43 16.61
C VAL A 102 2.35 -5.45 15.90
N GLY A 103 3.20 -5.97 15.02
CA GLY A 103 4.04 -5.18 14.14
C GLY A 103 5.18 -6.00 13.55
N LYS A 104 6.06 -5.34 12.78
CA LYS A 104 7.20 -5.98 12.11
C LYS A 104 8.12 -6.75 13.07
N LYS A 105 8.15 -6.36 14.35
CA LYS A 105 8.93 -7.05 15.39
C LYS A 105 8.41 -8.45 15.71
N ASN A 106 7.09 -8.66 15.65
CA ASN A 106 6.44 -9.88 16.18
C ASN A 106 5.67 -10.69 15.13
N ILE A 107 5.36 -10.10 13.97
CA ILE A 107 4.61 -10.76 12.90
C ILE A 107 5.58 -11.44 11.93
N LEU A 108 5.29 -12.70 11.61
CA LEU A 108 5.88 -13.37 10.46
C LEU A 108 5.16 -12.95 9.19
N ASN A 109 5.91 -12.69 8.12
CA ASN A 109 5.38 -12.55 6.76
C ASN A 109 5.74 -13.78 5.93
N ASN A 110 5.18 -13.89 4.73
CA ASN A 110 5.53 -14.95 3.80
C ASN A 110 6.52 -14.51 2.71
N PHE A 111 7.39 -13.54 3.03
CA PHE A 111 8.54 -13.13 2.21
C PHE A 111 9.82 -13.63 2.87
N CYS A 112 10.47 -12.77 3.67
CA CYS A 112 11.69 -13.09 4.43
C CYS A 112 11.39 -13.74 5.79
N ILE A 113 10.16 -14.19 6.01
CA ILE A 113 9.68 -14.85 7.24
C ILE A 113 9.62 -13.89 8.43
N GLY A 114 10.72 -13.56 9.08
CA GLY A 114 10.70 -12.59 10.18
C GLY A 114 12.09 -12.09 10.59
N ILE A 115 12.11 -11.13 11.50
CA ILE A 115 13.31 -10.32 11.77
C ILE A 115 14.27 -10.93 12.81
N SER A 116 13.75 -11.75 13.73
CA SER A 116 14.55 -12.28 14.85
C SER A 116 15.60 -13.26 14.32
N GLY A 117 16.86 -13.04 14.69
CA GLY A 117 18.02 -13.75 14.16
C GLY A 117 18.49 -13.21 12.79
N ASN A 118 17.76 -12.27 12.19
CA ASN A 118 18.03 -11.68 10.87
C ASN A 118 18.17 -10.14 10.92
N GLN A 119 18.30 -9.57 12.11
CA GLN A 119 18.25 -8.13 12.38
C GLN A 119 19.29 -7.37 11.55
N GLN A 120 20.50 -7.90 11.42
CA GLN A 120 21.59 -7.30 10.62
C GLN A 120 21.14 -6.89 9.20
N ALA A 121 20.37 -7.71 8.49
CA ALA A 121 19.88 -7.36 7.16
C ALA A 121 18.53 -6.62 7.19
N CYS A 122 17.59 -7.05 8.05
CA CYS A 122 16.23 -6.52 8.08
C CYS A 122 16.14 -5.10 8.63
N ASN A 123 17.00 -4.77 9.58
CA ASN A 123 16.95 -3.52 10.35
C ASN A 123 17.72 -2.39 9.69
N ARG A 124 18.27 -2.60 8.48
CA ARG A 124 18.67 -1.51 7.58
C ARG A 124 17.55 -0.49 7.32
N CYS A 125 16.29 -0.91 7.45
CA CYS A 125 15.11 -0.06 7.29
C CYS A 125 14.51 0.41 8.63
N HIS A 126 15.18 0.16 9.76
CA HIS A 126 14.78 0.70 11.06
C HIS A 126 15.31 2.13 11.20
N ILE A 127 14.55 3.00 11.86
CA ILE A 127 14.92 4.41 12.09
C ILE A 127 15.82 4.57 13.32
N GLY A 128 16.71 3.62 13.54
CA GLY A 128 17.72 3.65 14.57
C GLY A 128 19.06 3.10 14.12
N TYR A 129 20.08 3.34 14.94
CA TYR A 129 21.47 2.97 14.70
C TYR A 129 21.86 1.72 15.49
N GLY A 130 22.18 0.63 14.80
CA GLY A 130 22.81 -0.53 15.42
C GLY A 130 21.84 -1.54 16.02
N TRP A 131 20.58 -1.60 15.57
CA TRP A 131 19.69 -2.70 15.95
C TRP A 131 20.06 -3.98 15.21
N GLY A 132 21.17 -4.60 15.62
CA GLY A 132 21.78 -5.74 14.98
C GLY A 132 21.46 -7.10 15.60
N ASP A 133 20.93 -7.11 16.81
CA ASP A 133 20.57 -8.31 17.58
C ASP A 133 19.53 -7.98 18.67
N ALA A 134 19.29 -8.92 19.60
CA ALA A 134 18.34 -8.76 20.71
C ALA A 134 18.79 -7.77 21.80
N ASN A 135 20.06 -7.37 21.85
CA ASN A 135 20.63 -6.50 22.89
C ASN A 135 20.51 -5.00 22.57
N PHE A 136 19.85 -4.64 21.47
CA PHE A 136 19.66 -3.24 21.10
C PHE A 136 18.92 -2.44 22.19
N ASP A 137 19.52 -1.33 22.60
CA ASP A 137 18.94 -0.46 23.61
C ASP A 137 17.93 0.52 22.98
N PHE A 138 16.64 0.17 23.13
CA PHE A 138 15.50 1.00 22.72
C PHE A 138 15.31 2.26 23.60
N HIS A 139 16.04 2.41 24.70
CA HIS A 139 15.94 3.56 25.61
C HIS A 139 17.06 4.58 25.43
N ASN A 140 18.12 4.26 24.68
CA ASN A 140 19.16 5.21 24.37
C ASN A 140 18.68 6.20 23.29
N PRO A 141 18.49 7.49 23.60
CA PRO A 141 17.96 8.46 22.65
C PRO A 141 18.93 8.75 21.50
N TYR A 142 20.24 8.52 21.70
CA TYR A 142 21.24 8.74 20.64
C TYR A 142 21.18 7.68 19.55
N ASN A 143 20.50 6.55 19.79
CA ASN A 143 20.28 5.52 18.77
C ASN A 143 19.18 5.92 17.77
N VAL A 144 18.48 7.04 17.94
CA VAL A 144 17.49 7.53 16.96
C VAL A 144 18.20 8.01 15.70
N ASP A 145 17.77 7.54 14.53
CA ASP A 145 18.26 8.00 13.23
C ASP A 145 17.38 9.15 12.70
N CYS A 146 17.78 10.39 12.98
CA CYS A 146 17.09 11.58 12.47
C CYS A 146 17.27 11.75 10.95
N LEU A 147 18.39 11.28 10.40
CA LEU A 147 18.78 11.54 9.02
C LEU A 147 17.99 10.71 8.01
N ALA A 148 17.59 9.48 8.39
CA ALA A 148 16.80 8.59 7.55
C ALA A 148 15.55 9.24 6.96
N CYS A 149 14.87 10.09 7.74
CA CYS A 149 13.66 10.78 7.30
C CYS A 149 13.91 12.21 6.83
N HIS A 150 14.98 12.86 7.29
CA HIS A 150 15.16 14.30 7.12
C HIS A 150 16.28 14.71 6.16
N ASP A 151 17.15 13.81 5.70
CA ASP A 151 18.16 14.13 4.69
C ASP A 151 17.54 14.76 3.43
N GLN A 152 18.11 15.86 2.91
CA GLN A 152 17.75 16.42 1.60
C GLN A 152 18.94 16.45 0.63
N SER A 153 20.12 15.98 1.05
CA SER A 153 21.31 15.92 0.21
C SER A 153 21.27 14.80 -0.82
N ASN A 154 20.48 13.74 -0.57
CA ASN A 154 20.48 12.46 -1.29
C ASN A 154 21.79 11.67 -1.15
N LEU A 155 22.60 11.99 -0.13
CA LEU A 155 23.85 11.29 0.18
C LEU A 155 23.66 10.22 1.26
N TYR A 156 22.56 10.29 2.03
CA TYR A 156 22.37 9.41 3.17
C TYR A 156 21.90 8.01 2.77
N ILE A 157 22.75 7.01 3.01
CA ILE A 157 22.47 5.60 2.69
C ILE A 157 22.72 4.76 3.93
N LYS A 158 21.73 3.94 4.29
CA LYS A 158 21.82 2.97 5.40
C LYS A 158 22.44 1.65 4.94
N ALA A 159 23.16 1.02 5.84
CA ALA A 159 23.80 -0.29 5.77
C ALA A 159 23.18 -1.24 6.82
N GLY A 160 23.92 -2.29 7.19
CA GLY A 160 23.47 -3.30 8.14
C GLY A 160 23.07 -2.72 9.51
N ALA A 161 22.09 -3.34 10.15
CA ALA A 161 21.57 -2.94 11.47
C ALA A 161 21.10 -1.47 11.58
N GLY A 162 20.89 -0.78 10.45
CA GLY A 162 20.49 0.62 10.42
C GLY A 162 21.64 1.62 10.55
N MET A 163 22.89 1.17 10.64
CA MET A 163 24.05 2.08 10.58
C MET A 163 24.13 2.76 9.21
N PRO A 164 24.61 4.00 9.08
CA PRO A 164 24.92 4.58 7.78
C PRO A 164 26.08 3.83 7.10
N ASN A 165 26.14 3.91 5.77
CA ASN A 165 27.32 3.48 5.04
C ASN A 165 28.55 4.30 5.50
N PRO A 166 29.72 3.69 5.75
CA PRO A 166 30.91 4.40 6.23
C PRO A 166 31.40 5.55 5.34
N ASN A 167 31.04 5.54 4.05
CA ASN A 167 31.42 6.59 3.09
C ASN A 167 30.48 7.81 3.10
N VAL A 168 29.43 7.80 3.93
CA VAL A 168 28.51 8.94 4.06
C VAL A 168 29.20 10.06 4.82
N ASP A 169 29.26 11.25 4.21
CA ASP A 169 29.64 12.46 4.93
C ASP A 169 28.48 12.91 5.82
N LEU A 170 28.56 12.52 7.10
CA LEU A 170 27.53 12.83 8.09
C LEU A 170 27.39 14.34 8.35
N THR A 171 28.47 15.10 8.21
CA THR A 171 28.47 16.56 8.39
C THR A 171 27.65 17.21 7.27
N GLU A 172 27.92 16.82 6.03
CA GLU A 172 27.20 17.35 4.86
C GLU A 172 25.71 17.00 4.91
N VAL A 173 25.38 15.75 5.24
CA VAL A 173 23.99 15.30 5.39
C VAL A 173 23.28 16.08 6.50
N ALA A 174 23.91 16.24 7.67
CA ALA A 174 23.31 16.94 8.80
C ALA A 174 23.01 18.41 8.50
N LYS A 175 23.85 19.08 7.72
CA LYS A 175 23.64 20.48 7.29
C LYS A 175 22.51 20.66 6.27
N GLN A 176 22.10 19.59 5.59
CA GLN A 176 21.05 19.61 4.58
C GLN A 176 19.73 18.98 5.04
N VAL A 177 19.49 18.85 6.36
CA VAL A 177 18.24 18.30 6.86
C VAL A 177 17.04 19.22 6.61
N GLY A 178 15.88 18.61 6.30
CA GLY A 178 14.66 19.31 5.94
C GLY A 178 13.38 18.48 6.09
N LYS A 179 12.30 18.93 5.45
CA LYS A 179 11.00 18.24 5.49
C LYS A 179 11.08 16.94 4.67
N PRO A 180 10.61 15.79 5.18
CA PRO A 180 10.70 14.52 4.46
C PRO A 180 10.04 14.55 3.09
N THR A 181 10.71 13.92 2.12
CA THR A 181 10.26 13.73 0.74
C THR A 181 9.99 12.26 0.45
N ARG A 182 9.46 11.95 -0.74
CA ARG A 182 9.32 10.57 -1.22
C ARG A 182 10.65 9.82 -1.23
N THR A 183 11.77 10.51 -1.47
CA THR A 183 13.10 9.89 -1.43
C THR A 183 13.40 9.28 -0.05
N ASN A 184 13.13 10.03 1.02
CA ASN A 184 13.35 9.58 2.39
C ASN A 184 12.50 8.36 2.74
N CYS A 185 11.19 8.41 2.47
CA CYS A 185 10.28 7.31 2.74
C CYS A 185 10.59 6.08 1.86
N GLY A 186 10.90 6.34 0.59
CA GLY A 186 11.10 5.33 -0.45
C GLY A 186 12.29 4.41 -0.18
N THR A 187 13.36 4.90 0.44
CA THR A 187 14.54 4.10 0.84
C THR A 187 14.16 2.82 1.59
N CYS A 188 13.08 2.87 2.38
CA CYS A 188 12.56 1.70 3.10
C CYS A 188 11.28 1.14 2.48
N HIS A 189 10.36 1.99 2.02
CA HIS A 189 9.03 1.55 1.61
C HIS A 189 8.96 1.01 0.18
N PHE A 190 9.86 1.45 -0.71
CA PHE A 190 9.94 0.97 -2.11
C PHE A 190 10.77 -0.32 -2.21
N PHE A 191 11.63 -0.57 -1.22
CA PHE A 191 12.57 -1.69 -1.18
C PHE A 191 12.27 -2.60 0.02
N GLY A 192 11.36 -3.55 -0.16
CA GLY A 192 11.02 -4.58 0.82
C GLY A 192 11.27 -5.98 0.27
N GLY A 193 11.41 -7.00 1.11
CA GLY A 193 11.48 -8.40 0.64
C GLY A 193 12.72 -8.73 -0.21
N GLY A 194 13.77 -7.91 -0.14
CA GLY A 194 15.05 -8.13 -0.83
C GLY A 194 15.28 -7.32 -2.10
N GLY A 195 14.35 -6.43 -2.52
CA GLY A 195 14.56 -5.61 -3.71
C GLY A 195 13.46 -4.57 -3.95
N ASN A 196 13.54 -3.88 -5.08
CA ASN A 196 12.51 -2.95 -5.54
C ASN A 196 11.18 -3.68 -5.77
N ASN A 197 10.08 -3.09 -5.30
CA ASN A 197 8.71 -3.52 -5.53
C ASN A 197 8.38 -4.99 -5.21
N VAL A 198 9.24 -5.76 -4.52
CA VAL A 198 8.95 -7.17 -4.22
C VAL A 198 7.69 -7.31 -3.37
N LYS A 199 7.50 -6.37 -2.42
CA LYS A 199 6.55 -6.51 -1.32
C LYS A 199 5.21 -5.83 -1.53
N HIS A 200 5.16 -4.49 -1.60
CA HIS A 200 3.90 -3.75 -1.63
C HIS A 200 3.17 -3.89 -2.98
N GLY A 201 3.90 -3.79 -4.09
CA GLY A 201 3.33 -3.84 -5.44
C GLY A 201 2.82 -2.48 -5.95
N ASP A 202 2.46 -1.56 -5.06
CA ASP A 202 1.96 -0.22 -5.37
C ASP A 202 2.94 0.90 -4.96
N LEU A 203 4.12 0.55 -4.46
CA LEU A 203 5.19 1.47 -4.07
C LEU A 203 6.54 0.94 -4.54
N ASP A 204 7.14 1.61 -5.52
CA ASP A 204 8.40 1.25 -6.16
C ASP A 204 9.27 2.48 -6.45
N MET A 205 10.49 2.28 -6.95
CA MET A 205 11.41 3.40 -7.24
C MET A 205 10.88 4.39 -8.29
N ALA A 206 9.92 4.00 -9.13
CA ALA A 206 9.31 4.95 -10.07
C ALA A 206 8.50 6.03 -9.33
N MET A 207 8.15 5.81 -8.06
CA MET A 207 7.53 6.82 -7.19
C MET A 207 8.49 7.92 -6.71
N PHE A 208 9.80 7.85 -7.01
CA PHE A 208 10.67 9.01 -6.80
C PHE A 208 10.30 10.17 -7.75
N ASP A 209 10.04 9.84 -9.02
CA ASP A 209 9.67 10.78 -10.08
C ASP A 209 8.47 10.24 -10.90
N PRO A 210 7.28 10.09 -10.28
CA PRO A 210 6.18 9.40 -10.92
C PRO A 210 5.51 10.27 -11.97
N SER A 211 5.05 9.64 -13.06
CA SER A 211 4.11 10.25 -13.98
C SER A 211 2.68 10.23 -13.42
N LYS A 212 1.79 11.00 -14.04
CA LYS A 212 0.35 11.02 -13.74
C LYS A 212 -0.35 9.72 -14.06
N ASP A 213 0.18 8.93 -14.99
CA ASP A 213 -0.34 7.61 -15.29
C ASP A 213 0.04 6.58 -14.20
N LEU A 214 1.20 6.78 -13.55
CA LEU A 214 1.62 6.00 -12.42
C LEU A 214 0.79 6.32 -11.17
N ASP A 215 0.82 7.57 -10.69
CA ASP A 215 0.04 8.04 -9.54
C ASP A 215 -0.34 9.52 -9.66
N VAL A 216 -1.63 9.83 -9.69
CA VAL A 216 -2.11 11.22 -9.89
C VAL A 216 -1.79 12.19 -8.76
N HIS A 217 -1.56 11.71 -7.54
CA HIS A 217 -1.29 12.56 -6.38
C HIS A 217 0.18 12.91 -6.30
N MET A 218 1.04 11.91 -6.51
CA MET A 218 2.49 12.06 -6.41
C MET A 218 3.14 12.56 -7.70
N ALA A 219 2.42 12.54 -8.83
CA ALA A 219 2.91 12.94 -10.15
C ALA A 219 3.66 14.27 -10.15
N VAL A 220 4.85 14.29 -10.76
CA VAL A 220 5.70 15.48 -10.80
C VAL A 220 5.18 16.58 -11.72
N GLU A 221 4.41 16.21 -12.75
CA GLU A 221 3.68 17.15 -13.59
C GLU A 221 2.39 17.68 -12.94
N GLY A 222 2.06 17.20 -11.74
CA GLY A 222 0.85 17.55 -10.99
C GLY A 222 1.15 18.30 -9.70
N VAL A 223 0.36 17.99 -8.66
CA VAL A 223 0.55 18.56 -7.31
C VAL A 223 1.87 18.09 -6.68
N ASN A 224 2.45 17.00 -7.19
CA ASN A 224 3.74 16.47 -6.75
C ASN A 224 3.79 16.21 -5.23
N MET A 225 2.73 15.60 -4.70
CA MET A 225 2.58 15.37 -3.27
C MET A 225 3.72 14.50 -2.72
N GLN A 226 4.25 14.89 -1.57
CA GLN A 226 5.14 14.05 -0.76
C GLN A 226 4.31 13.11 0.13
N CYS A 227 4.89 12.01 0.61
CA CYS A 227 4.17 11.04 1.45
C CYS A 227 3.49 11.70 2.65
N VAL A 228 4.19 12.65 3.29
CA VAL A 228 3.73 13.39 4.48
C VAL A 228 2.55 14.35 4.22
N ALA A 229 2.14 14.54 2.96
CA ALA A 229 0.94 15.29 2.62
C ALA A 229 -0.34 14.52 3.03
N CYS A 230 -0.36 13.21 2.80
CA CYS A 230 -1.46 12.33 3.22
C CYS A 230 -1.16 11.67 4.57
N HIS A 231 0.08 11.21 4.76
CA HIS A 231 0.57 10.60 5.99
C HIS A 231 1.10 11.67 6.92
N THR A 232 0.22 12.53 7.41
CA THR A 232 0.58 13.58 8.36
C THR A 232 1.15 12.96 9.64
N ALA A 233 1.98 13.72 10.34
CA ALA A 233 2.54 13.33 11.62
C ALA A 233 2.16 14.35 12.67
N ASP A 234 1.67 13.86 13.81
CA ASP A 234 1.57 14.65 15.03
C ASP A 234 2.51 14.04 16.07
N GLN A 235 3.42 14.83 16.64
CA GLN A 235 4.45 14.33 17.57
C GLN A 235 5.18 13.07 17.05
N HIS A 236 5.64 13.12 15.79
CA HIS A 236 6.26 12.00 15.06
C HIS A 236 5.42 10.70 14.99
N GLN A 237 4.13 10.74 15.34
CA GLN A 237 3.18 9.67 15.13
C GLN A 237 2.58 9.81 13.73
N MET A 238 3.13 9.03 12.80
CA MET A 238 2.68 8.99 11.41
C MET A 238 1.27 8.38 11.28
N LEU A 239 0.36 9.10 10.62
CA LEU A 239 -0.94 8.61 10.21
C LEU A 239 -0.82 7.53 9.12
N GLY A 240 -1.79 6.63 9.03
CA GLY A 240 -1.88 5.63 7.97
C GLY A 240 -1.30 4.29 8.38
N LYS A 241 -1.85 3.69 9.44
CA LYS A 241 -1.51 2.32 9.83
C LYS A 241 -1.73 1.37 8.65
N SER A 242 -0.81 0.44 8.43
CA SER A 242 -0.94 -0.62 7.41
C SER A 242 -1.51 -1.90 8.01
N TYR A 243 -2.47 -2.51 7.31
CA TYR A 243 -3.17 -3.71 7.76
C TYR A 243 -2.31 -4.97 7.80
N SER A 244 -1.17 -4.97 7.11
CA SER A 244 -0.21 -6.06 7.19
C SER A 244 0.57 -6.08 8.52
N VAL A 245 0.46 -5.03 9.33
CA VAL A 245 1.17 -4.85 10.60
C VAL A 245 0.33 -4.16 11.69
N SER A 246 -0.99 -4.09 11.54
CA SER A 246 -1.96 -3.51 12.48
C SER A 246 -3.33 -4.15 12.29
N SER A 247 -4.15 -4.17 13.34
CA SER A 247 -5.37 -4.98 13.41
C SER A 247 -6.65 -4.16 13.60
N MET A 248 -6.59 -2.96 14.20
CA MET A 248 -7.79 -2.16 14.48
C MET A 248 -8.04 -1.04 13.47
N ASN A 249 -9.29 -0.66 13.24
CA ASN A 249 -9.66 0.45 12.35
C ASN A 249 -9.40 1.84 12.98
N ARG A 250 -8.14 2.20 13.21
CA ARG A 250 -7.72 3.50 13.79
C ARG A 250 -6.58 4.12 12.99
N ASP A 251 -6.46 5.45 13.06
CA ASP A 251 -5.36 6.23 12.48
C ASP A 251 -5.12 5.90 10.99
N ARG A 252 -6.21 5.89 10.21
CA ARG A 252 -6.22 5.56 8.79
C ARG A 252 -6.20 6.83 7.94
N VAL A 253 -5.51 6.77 6.81
CA VAL A 253 -5.63 7.77 5.74
C VAL A 253 -6.89 7.44 4.94
N ARG A 254 -7.69 8.46 4.62
CA ARG A 254 -8.97 8.34 3.92
C ARG A 254 -8.98 9.29 2.73
N CYS A 255 -9.55 8.86 1.61
CA CYS A 255 -9.69 9.70 0.41
C CYS A 255 -10.64 10.86 0.69
N GLU A 256 -11.65 10.60 1.52
CA GLU A 256 -12.72 11.51 1.90
C GLU A 256 -12.19 12.77 2.62
N SER A 257 -11.02 12.70 3.26
CA SER A 257 -10.38 13.86 3.90
C SER A 257 -10.07 15.02 2.93
N CYS A 258 -9.89 14.71 1.65
CA CYS A 258 -9.66 15.72 0.59
C CYS A 258 -10.81 15.79 -0.43
N HIS A 259 -11.49 14.68 -0.67
CA HIS A 259 -12.49 14.55 -1.74
C HIS A 259 -13.94 14.66 -1.25
N GLY A 260 -14.19 14.56 0.05
CA GLY A 260 -15.53 14.40 0.62
C GLY A 260 -16.14 13.02 0.31
N ASP A 261 -17.35 12.78 0.82
CA ASP A 261 -18.01 11.47 0.75
C ASP A 261 -18.70 11.19 -0.61
N LEU A 262 -19.07 12.26 -1.34
CA LEU A 262 -19.85 12.20 -2.58
C LEU A 262 -19.15 12.95 -3.73
N PRO A 263 -17.96 12.52 -4.16
CA PRO A 263 -17.12 13.30 -5.08
C PRO A 263 -17.59 13.27 -6.54
N HIS A 264 -18.58 12.44 -6.89
CA HIS A 264 -19.02 12.26 -8.27
C HIS A 264 -20.25 13.12 -8.59
N ALA A 265 -20.32 13.62 -9.83
CA ALA A 265 -21.55 14.24 -10.34
C ALA A 265 -22.68 13.20 -10.55
N ASP A 266 -22.32 11.94 -10.82
CA ASP A 266 -23.26 10.83 -10.95
C ASP A 266 -23.57 10.21 -9.57
N ASN A 267 -24.83 10.32 -9.15
CA ASN A 267 -25.30 9.78 -7.89
C ASN A 267 -25.21 8.25 -7.80
N ILE A 268 -25.25 7.53 -8.93
CA ILE A 268 -25.06 6.08 -8.92
C ILE A 268 -23.66 5.75 -8.43
N LEU A 269 -22.62 6.46 -8.89
CA LEU A 269 -21.25 6.26 -8.41
C LEU A 269 -21.10 6.62 -6.93
N ASN A 270 -21.76 7.69 -6.49
CA ASN A 270 -21.79 8.05 -5.07
C ASN A 270 -22.45 6.96 -4.20
N ASN A 271 -23.50 6.30 -4.68
CA ASN A 271 -24.11 5.18 -3.95
C ASN A 271 -23.16 3.97 -3.84
N HIS A 272 -22.24 3.78 -4.78
CA HIS A 272 -21.26 2.69 -4.68
C HIS A 272 -20.29 2.90 -3.51
N THR A 273 -20.01 4.14 -3.09
CA THR A 273 -19.03 4.42 -2.02
C THR A 273 -19.45 3.86 -0.66
N LEU A 274 -20.72 3.46 -0.51
CA LEU A 274 -21.27 2.77 0.66
C LEU A 274 -20.65 1.37 0.85
N LYS A 275 -20.35 0.67 -0.24
CA LYS A 275 -19.86 -0.72 -0.20
C LYS A 275 -18.60 -0.96 -1.03
N VAL A 276 -18.13 0.03 -1.78
CA VAL A 276 -16.93 -0.05 -2.62
C VAL A 276 -15.98 1.06 -2.21
N ALA A 277 -14.77 0.71 -1.79
CA ALA A 277 -13.76 1.70 -1.45
C ALA A 277 -13.28 2.44 -2.70
N CYS A 278 -12.87 3.71 -2.56
CA CYS A 278 -12.37 4.53 -3.66
C CYS A 278 -11.22 3.84 -4.43
N GLN A 279 -10.32 3.18 -3.68
CA GLN A 279 -9.20 2.41 -4.20
C GLN A 279 -9.63 1.34 -5.22
N THR A 280 -10.76 0.66 -4.99
CA THR A 280 -11.26 -0.43 -5.86
C THR A 280 -11.53 0.05 -7.27
N CYS A 281 -12.06 1.26 -7.43
CA CYS A 281 -12.34 1.84 -8.74
C CYS A 281 -11.15 2.62 -9.30
N HIS A 282 -10.38 3.28 -8.44
CA HIS A 282 -9.34 4.21 -8.86
C HIS A 282 -7.93 3.62 -8.94
N ILE A 283 -7.73 2.37 -8.53
CA ILE A 283 -6.47 1.63 -8.71
C ILE A 283 -6.77 0.36 -9.53
N PRO A 284 -7.01 0.50 -10.85
CA PRO A 284 -7.43 -0.61 -11.71
C PRO A 284 -6.34 -1.68 -11.86
N THR A 285 -5.07 -1.28 -11.80
CA THR A 285 -3.88 -2.13 -11.80
C THR A 285 -2.81 -1.58 -10.85
N TYR A 286 -1.95 -2.47 -10.36
CA TYR A 286 -0.75 -2.16 -9.57
C TYR A 286 0.49 -2.80 -10.21
N ALA A 287 1.68 -2.51 -9.67
CA ALA A 287 2.96 -2.91 -10.26
C ALA A 287 3.08 -2.41 -11.71
N LYS A 288 2.67 -1.16 -11.95
CA LYS A 288 2.57 -0.57 -13.29
C LYS A 288 3.93 -0.47 -13.98
N GLU A 289 4.95 0.02 -13.26
CA GLU A 289 6.29 0.23 -13.81
C GLU A 289 7.23 -0.94 -13.54
N ASN A 290 7.32 -1.39 -12.28
CA ASN A 290 8.21 -2.48 -11.89
C ASN A 290 7.45 -3.74 -11.51
N PRO A 291 7.92 -4.94 -11.88
CA PRO A 291 7.29 -6.18 -11.48
C PRO A 291 7.32 -6.36 -9.95
N THR A 292 6.33 -7.09 -9.43
CA THR A 292 6.22 -7.42 -8.02
C THR A 292 6.11 -8.93 -7.82
N LYS A 293 6.69 -9.44 -6.74
CA LYS A 293 6.65 -10.87 -6.43
C LYS A 293 5.25 -11.23 -5.94
N VAL A 294 4.64 -12.22 -6.57
CA VAL A 294 3.30 -12.74 -6.21
C VAL A 294 3.38 -14.14 -5.61
N GLN A 295 4.46 -14.87 -5.87
CA GLN A 295 4.74 -16.14 -5.20
C GLN A 295 6.21 -16.28 -4.78
N TRP A 296 6.42 -16.95 -3.65
CA TRP A 296 7.75 -17.33 -3.16
C TRP A 296 7.71 -18.75 -2.58
N ASP A 297 8.35 -19.72 -3.25
CA ASP A 297 8.47 -21.09 -2.77
C ASP A 297 9.84 -21.33 -2.13
N TRP A 298 9.90 -21.34 -0.79
CA TRP A 298 11.13 -21.65 -0.04
C TRP A 298 11.50 -23.13 -0.08
N SER A 299 10.57 -24.03 -0.44
CA SER A 299 10.82 -25.48 -0.46
C SER A 299 11.80 -25.91 -1.55
N THR A 300 12.00 -25.06 -2.56
CA THR A 300 12.98 -25.29 -3.62
C THR A 300 14.35 -24.71 -3.31
N ALA A 301 14.52 -23.98 -2.21
CA ALA A 301 15.80 -23.38 -1.83
C ALA A 301 16.87 -24.45 -1.55
N GLY A 302 18.14 -24.10 -1.76
CA GLY A 302 19.29 -24.94 -1.46
C GLY A 302 19.81 -25.77 -2.62
N GLN A 303 19.23 -25.69 -3.83
CA GLN A 303 19.84 -26.35 -5.00
C GLN A 303 21.12 -25.62 -5.38
N LEU A 304 22.18 -26.37 -5.63
CA LEU A 304 23.50 -25.88 -6.02
C LEU A 304 23.86 -26.40 -7.41
N ARG A 305 24.63 -25.62 -8.16
CA ARG A 305 25.22 -26.02 -9.45
C ARG A 305 26.72 -26.14 -9.25
N ASP A 306 27.27 -27.32 -9.48
CA ASP A 306 28.70 -27.61 -9.26
C ASP A 306 29.18 -27.25 -7.84
N GLY A 307 28.33 -27.50 -6.84
CA GLY A 307 28.61 -27.19 -5.42
C GLY A 307 28.56 -25.70 -5.06
N LYS A 308 28.15 -24.83 -5.98
CA LYS A 308 28.04 -23.38 -5.76
C LYS A 308 26.58 -22.91 -5.85
N PRO A 309 26.21 -21.85 -5.11
CA PRO A 309 24.90 -21.24 -5.28
C PRO A 309 24.78 -20.63 -6.68
N PHE A 310 23.57 -20.62 -7.21
CA PHE A 310 23.25 -20.02 -8.50
C PHE A 310 21.90 -19.30 -8.43
N GLU A 311 21.71 -18.45 -9.42
CA GLU A 311 20.48 -17.67 -9.62
C GLU A 311 20.00 -17.93 -11.05
N VAL A 312 18.69 -17.81 -11.27
CA VAL A 312 18.07 -17.90 -12.59
C VAL A 312 17.28 -16.63 -12.79
N GLU A 313 17.65 -15.87 -13.81
CA GLU A 313 17.02 -14.60 -14.15
C GLU A 313 15.97 -14.79 -15.26
N ASP A 314 14.92 -13.97 -15.21
CA ASP A 314 14.05 -13.70 -16.35
C ASP A 314 14.44 -12.35 -16.94
N ASP A 315 15.26 -12.39 -17.99
CA ASP A 315 15.78 -11.20 -18.69
C ASP A 315 14.67 -10.28 -19.20
N SER A 316 13.48 -10.81 -19.51
CA SER A 316 12.37 -10.01 -20.03
C SER A 316 11.77 -9.08 -18.98
N LEU A 317 11.89 -9.46 -17.70
CA LEU A 317 11.40 -8.72 -16.55
C LEU A 317 12.53 -8.11 -15.71
N GLY A 318 13.78 -8.53 -15.91
CA GLY A 318 14.94 -8.08 -15.14
C GLY A 318 14.87 -8.51 -13.67
N VAL A 319 14.40 -9.74 -13.40
CA VAL A 319 14.21 -10.27 -12.04
C VAL A 319 14.67 -11.72 -11.93
N ASP A 320 15.13 -12.11 -10.73
CA ASP A 320 15.38 -13.52 -10.42
C ASP A 320 14.07 -14.29 -10.35
N THR A 321 14.02 -15.48 -10.96
CA THR A 321 12.94 -16.48 -10.79
C THR A 321 13.36 -17.63 -9.89
N TYR A 322 14.66 -17.75 -9.61
CA TYR A 322 15.20 -18.66 -8.61
C TYR A 322 16.50 -18.12 -8.02
N MET A 323 16.71 -18.32 -6.72
CA MET A 323 18.01 -18.13 -6.07
C MET A 323 18.25 -19.28 -5.10
N SER A 324 19.44 -19.89 -5.09
CA SER A 324 19.78 -20.96 -4.12
C SER A 324 19.46 -20.59 -2.68
N ILE A 325 19.67 -19.33 -2.31
CA ILE A 325 19.47 -18.82 -0.94
C ILE A 325 18.00 -18.62 -0.56
N LYS A 326 17.06 -18.64 -1.51
CA LYS A 326 15.68 -18.22 -1.28
C LYS A 326 14.62 -19.12 -1.94
N GLY A 327 14.99 -19.95 -2.90
CA GLY A 327 14.06 -20.79 -3.66
C GLY A 327 13.50 -20.08 -4.89
N SER A 328 12.29 -20.46 -5.29
CA SER A 328 11.67 -20.06 -6.55
C SER A 328 10.68 -18.91 -6.38
N PHE A 329 10.54 -18.07 -7.40
CA PHE A 329 9.68 -16.90 -7.39
C PHE A 329 8.77 -16.86 -8.62
N VAL A 330 7.59 -16.28 -8.43
CA VAL A 330 6.72 -15.84 -9.53
C VAL A 330 6.50 -14.35 -9.40
N TRP A 331 6.64 -13.65 -10.51
CA TRP A 331 6.49 -12.19 -10.60
C TRP A 331 5.32 -11.84 -11.50
N GLY A 332 4.81 -10.62 -11.33
CA GLY A 332 3.86 -10.03 -12.26
C GLY A 332 4.01 -8.52 -12.34
N LYS A 333 3.63 -7.97 -13.49
CA LYS A 333 3.65 -6.54 -13.81
C LYS A 333 2.27 -6.15 -14.36
N ASP A 334 1.84 -4.92 -14.10
CA ASP A 334 0.53 -4.37 -14.47
C ASP A 334 -0.64 -5.30 -14.09
N LEU A 335 -0.65 -5.68 -12.81
CA LEU A 335 -1.57 -6.69 -12.28
C LEU A 335 -2.91 -6.07 -11.90
N LYS A 336 -4.02 -6.72 -12.28
CA LYS A 336 -5.34 -6.45 -11.69
C LYS A 336 -5.33 -6.91 -10.22
N PRO A 337 -5.76 -6.08 -9.25
CA PRO A 337 -5.91 -6.52 -7.87
C PRO A 337 -6.91 -7.67 -7.73
N GLU A 338 -6.72 -8.48 -6.69
CA GLU A 338 -7.82 -9.28 -6.13
C GLU A 338 -8.68 -8.37 -5.24
N TYR A 339 -9.90 -8.77 -4.89
CA TYR A 339 -10.82 -7.96 -4.09
C TYR A 339 -11.32 -8.72 -2.89
N ALA A 340 -11.44 -8.03 -1.75
CA ALA A 340 -11.91 -8.58 -0.49
C ALA A 340 -12.87 -7.62 0.20
N TRP A 341 -13.85 -8.17 0.93
CA TRP A 341 -14.57 -7.40 1.93
C TRP A 341 -13.66 -7.00 3.06
N PHE A 342 -13.83 -5.78 3.54
CA PHE A 342 -13.00 -5.28 4.60
C PHE A 342 -13.67 -4.19 5.45
N ASN A 343 -13.76 -4.43 6.76
CA ASN A 343 -14.36 -3.52 7.75
C ASN A 343 -13.35 -2.66 8.52
N GLY A 344 -12.07 -2.71 8.14
CA GLY A 344 -11.01 -1.99 8.85
C GLY A 344 -10.29 -2.81 9.92
N THR A 345 -10.71 -4.05 10.19
CA THR A 345 -10.07 -4.93 11.17
C THR A 345 -9.45 -6.17 10.54
N ALA A 346 -8.29 -6.58 11.06
CA ALA A 346 -7.54 -7.72 10.54
C ALA A 346 -7.06 -8.64 11.66
N SER A 347 -7.03 -9.94 11.40
CA SER A 347 -6.32 -10.91 12.24
C SER A 347 -4.92 -11.16 11.71
N HIS A 348 -4.04 -11.64 12.59
CA HIS A 348 -2.66 -11.98 12.27
C HIS A 348 -2.30 -13.32 12.91
N TYR A 349 -1.54 -14.13 12.19
CA TYR A 349 -0.75 -15.20 12.75
C TYR A 349 0.39 -14.59 13.57
N LEU A 350 0.50 -14.98 14.83
CA LEU A 350 1.58 -14.57 15.71
C LEU A 350 2.54 -15.74 15.92
N LEU A 351 3.80 -15.41 16.18
CA LEU A 351 4.84 -16.40 16.41
C LEU A 351 4.44 -17.36 17.56
N GLY A 352 4.44 -18.67 17.28
CA GLY A 352 4.02 -19.72 18.22
C GLY A 352 2.55 -20.15 18.10
N ASP A 353 1.72 -19.47 17.30
CA ASP A 353 0.34 -19.89 17.03
C ASP A 353 0.34 -21.24 16.29
N LYS A 354 -0.53 -22.16 16.73
CA LYS A 354 -0.70 -23.44 16.05
C LYS A 354 -1.66 -23.32 14.86
N PHE A 355 -1.41 -24.10 13.81
CA PHE A 355 -2.28 -24.16 12.64
C PHE A 355 -2.36 -25.58 12.06
N ASP A 356 -3.34 -25.84 11.19
CA ASP A 356 -3.44 -27.09 10.43
C ASP A 356 -2.64 -26.96 9.12
N PRO A 357 -1.55 -27.73 8.92
CA PRO A 357 -0.71 -27.61 7.73
C PRO A 357 -1.33 -28.23 6.46
N SER A 358 -2.47 -28.92 6.58
CA SER A 358 -3.24 -29.41 5.42
C SER A 358 -4.01 -28.29 4.70
N ASP A 359 -4.32 -27.21 5.42
CA ASP A 359 -4.95 -26.01 4.89
C ASP A 359 -3.91 -24.93 4.53
N THR A 360 -4.31 -23.99 3.67
CA THR A 360 -3.50 -22.80 3.41
C THR A 360 -3.66 -21.80 4.56
N LEU A 361 -2.57 -21.58 5.29
CA LEU A 361 -2.56 -20.62 6.40
C LEU A 361 -2.63 -19.18 5.86
N LYS A 362 -3.62 -18.42 6.33
CA LYS A 362 -3.70 -16.97 6.09
C LYS A 362 -2.90 -16.24 7.16
N ILE A 363 -1.72 -15.75 6.83
CA ILE A 363 -0.86 -15.00 7.77
C ILE A 363 -1.59 -13.80 8.34
N ASN A 364 -2.34 -13.11 7.50
CA ASN A 364 -3.29 -12.11 7.94
C ASN A 364 -4.62 -12.35 7.23
N SER A 365 -5.72 -12.10 7.93
CA SER A 365 -7.05 -12.14 7.31
C SER A 365 -7.73 -10.79 7.47
N LEU A 366 -8.30 -10.32 6.37
CA LEU A 366 -9.10 -9.11 6.31
C LEU A 366 -10.53 -9.49 6.70
N GLN A 367 -11.05 -8.88 7.77
CA GLN A 367 -12.40 -9.18 8.27
C GLN A 367 -13.43 -8.33 7.53
N GLY A 368 -14.61 -8.90 7.31
CA GLY A 368 -15.73 -8.20 6.69
C GLY A 368 -16.62 -9.12 5.87
N SER A 369 -17.78 -8.61 5.49
CA SER A 369 -18.74 -9.28 4.60
C SER A 369 -19.71 -8.26 4.01
N TYR A 370 -20.54 -8.69 3.07
CA TYR A 370 -21.62 -7.84 2.55
C TYR A 370 -22.56 -7.32 3.64
N ASN A 371 -22.92 -8.18 4.61
CA ASN A 371 -23.87 -7.87 5.67
C ASN A 371 -23.29 -6.99 6.78
N ASP A 372 -21.97 -6.88 6.86
CA ASP A 372 -21.30 -5.99 7.80
C ASP A 372 -21.44 -4.53 7.31
N PRO A 373 -22.10 -3.63 8.08
CA PRO A 373 -22.34 -2.25 7.65
C PRO A 373 -21.07 -1.44 7.42
N ASP A 374 -19.98 -1.76 8.12
CA ASP A 374 -18.71 -1.05 8.03
C ASP A 374 -17.80 -1.61 6.91
N SER A 375 -18.17 -2.75 6.33
CA SER A 375 -17.40 -3.41 5.28
C SER A 375 -17.55 -2.72 3.92
N LYS A 376 -16.40 -2.47 3.29
CA LYS A 376 -16.29 -2.10 1.87
C LYS A 376 -15.42 -3.11 1.10
N ILE A 377 -15.66 -3.23 -0.20
CA ILE A 377 -14.79 -3.96 -1.13
C ILE A 377 -13.53 -3.14 -1.36
N ILE A 378 -12.36 -3.73 -1.09
CA ILE A 378 -11.05 -3.11 -1.29
C ILE A 378 -10.18 -3.92 -2.28
N PRO A 379 -9.24 -3.27 -3.00
CA PRO A 379 -8.26 -3.97 -3.81
C PRO A 379 -7.09 -4.47 -2.95
N VAL A 380 -6.65 -5.71 -3.21
CA VAL A 380 -5.56 -6.36 -2.48
C VAL A 380 -4.61 -7.06 -3.44
N LYS A 381 -3.31 -6.94 -3.15
CA LYS A 381 -2.30 -7.87 -3.61
C LYS A 381 -2.31 -9.08 -2.67
N VAL A 382 -2.41 -10.29 -3.21
CA VAL A 382 -2.24 -11.53 -2.42
C VAL A 382 -0.89 -12.13 -2.77
N HIS A 383 0.00 -12.18 -1.78
CA HIS A 383 1.26 -12.91 -1.90
C HIS A 383 1.08 -14.33 -1.38
N ARG A 384 1.50 -15.31 -2.17
CA ARG A 384 1.38 -16.75 -1.86
C ARG A 384 2.77 -17.34 -1.63
N SER A 385 2.92 -18.27 -0.71
CA SER A 385 4.22 -18.87 -0.43
C SER A 385 4.11 -20.32 0.00
N LYS A 386 5.21 -21.05 -0.17
CA LYS A 386 5.51 -22.20 0.69
C LYS A 386 6.61 -21.82 1.65
N GLN A 387 6.33 -21.88 2.93
CA GLN A 387 7.28 -21.48 3.98
C GLN A 387 7.46 -22.58 5.01
N ILE A 388 8.59 -22.50 5.71
CA ILE A 388 9.03 -23.52 6.65
C ILE A 388 8.22 -23.51 7.95
N TYR A 389 7.89 -24.70 8.46
CA TYR A 389 7.16 -24.91 9.70
C TYR A 389 7.66 -26.16 10.43
N ASP A 390 7.42 -26.24 11.74
CA ASP A 390 7.77 -27.40 12.57
C ASP A 390 6.64 -28.45 12.49
N THR A 391 6.95 -29.64 11.99
CA THR A 391 5.96 -30.70 11.69
C THR A 391 5.39 -31.38 12.93
N GLN A 392 6.05 -31.27 14.08
CA GLN A 392 5.57 -31.86 15.33
C GLN A 392 4.81 -30.82 16.16
N ASN A 393 5.28 -29.57 16.16
CA ASN A 393 4.68 -28.50 16.96
C ASN A 393 3.55 -27.74 16.23
N ASN A 394 3.47 -27.85 14.90
CA ASN A 394 2.47 -27.23 14.04
C ASN A 394 2.42 -25.70 14.12
N TYR A 395 3.57 -25.05 14.18
CA TYR A 395 3.72 -23.60 13.99
C TYR A 395 4.81 -23.28 12.98
N LEU A 396 4.70 -22.11 12.36
CA LEU A 396 5.71 -21.57 11.46
C LEU A 396 7.04 -21.39 12.19
N ILE A 397 8.14 -21.69 11.52
CA ILE A 397 9.48 -21.52 12.05
C ILE A 397 9.98 -20.11 11.71
N GLN A 398 10.68 -19.47 12.66
CA GLN A 398 11.54 -18.30 12.43
C GLN A 398 12.97 -18.80 12.17
N PRO A 399 13.43 -18.94 10.92
CA PRO A 399 14.79 -19.40 10.65
C PRO A 399 15.79 -18.24 10.71
N LYS A 400 17.03 -18.56 11.10
CA LYS A 400 18.18 -17.70 10.87
C LYS A 400 18.63 -17.82 9.41
N THR A 401 18.35 -16.80 8.63
CA THR A 401 18.63 -16.76 7.18
C THR A 401 19.94 -16.08 6.85
N VAL A 402 20.33 -15.04 7.58
CA VAL A 402 21.49 -14.20 7.26
C VAL A 402 22.45 -14.09 8.43
N SER A 403 23.74 -14.13 8.14
CA SER A 403 24.80 -13.74 9.07
C SER A 403 25.96 -13.10 8.31
N THR A 404 26.67 -12.21 8.99
CA THR A 404 27.96 -11.66 8.56
C THR A 404 29.14 -12.56 8.91
N HIS A 405 28.90 -13.63 9.68
CA HIS A 405 29.93 -14.56 10.15
C HIS A 405 29.72 -15.95 9.54
N PRO A 406 30.71 -16.53 8.83
CA PRO A 406 30.66 -17.92 8.40
C PRO A 406 30.53 -18.87 9.59
N GLY A 407 29.73 -19.93 9.46
CA GLY A 407 29.53 -20.93 10.52
C GLY A 407 28.50 -20.55 11.59
N ASP A 408 27.80 -19.44 11.41
CA ASP A 408 26.83 -18.90 12.37
C ASP A 408 25.39 -19.41 12.12
N SER A 409 25.26 -20.60 11.51
CA SER A 409 24.00 -21.31 11.26
C SER A 409 23.02 -20.61 10.32
N ALA A 410 23.47 -19.57 9.60
CA ALA A 410 22.63 -18.82 8.68
C ALA A 410 22.40 -19.59 7.36
N TYR A 411 21.13 -19.74 6.98
CA TYR A 411 20.76 -20.51 5.80
C TYR A 411 21.42 -20.00 4.50
N TRP A 412 21.55 -18.69 4.30
CA TRP A 412 22.15 -18.12 3.08
C TRP A 412 23.65 -18.39 2.94
N ASN A 413 24.32 -18.75 4.04
CA ASN A 413 25.74 -19.07 4.06
C ASN A 413 25.98 -20.58 3.97
N GLU A 414 25.14 -21.38 4.64
CA GLU A 414 25.40 -22.80 4.86
C GLU A 414 24.44 -23.75 4.10
N PHE A 415 23.30 -23.26 3.62
CA PHE A 415 22.24 -24.06 2.97
C PHE A 415 21.72 -25.23 3.82
N ASP A 416 21.81 -25.11 5.15
CA ASP A 416 21.37 -26.11 6.12
C ASP A 416 20.13 -25.62 6.89
N TRP A 417 18.96 -26.16 6.53
CA TRP A 417 17.71 -25.81 7.20
C TRP A 417 17.67 -26.24 8.67
N GLN A 418 18.29 -27.37 9.02
CA GLN A 418 18.25 -27.86 10.41
C GLN A 418 18.95 -26.88 11.35
N LYS A 419 20.15 -26.43 10.97
CA LYS A 419 20.88 -25.40 11.74
C LYS A 419 20.15 -24.07 11.78
N ALA A 420 19.64 -23.61 10.64
CA ALA A 420 18.93 -22.35 10.54
C ALA A 420 17.65 -22.31 11.39
N CYS A 421 16.90 -23.40 11.40
CA CYS A 421 15.71 -23.56 12.24
C CYS A 421 16.08 -23.58 13.72
N ALA A 422 17.03 -24.42 14.12
CA ALA A 422 17.45 -24.52 15.52
C ALA A 422 17.95 -23.17 16.07
N ALA A 423 18.80 -22.47 15.31
CA ALA A 423 19.34 -21.17 15.72
C ALA A 423 18.25 -20.10 15.81
N GLY A 424 17.39 -19.98 14.80
CA GLY A 424 16.34 -18.96 14.76
C GLY A 424 15.22 -19.20 15.78
N MET A 425 14.86 -20.46 16.05
CA MET A 425 13.87 -20.82 17.07
C MET A 425 14.41 -20.59 18.49
N ASN A 426 15.69 -20.86 18.73
CA ASN A 426 16.36 -20.53 19.98
C ASN A 426 16.37 -19.01 20.25
N GLU A 427 16.64 -18.19 19.24
CA GLU A 427 16.62 -16.72 19.34
C GLU A 427 15.25 -16.18 19.79
N VAL A 428 14.16 -16.82 19.36
CA VAL A 428 12.79 -16.42 19.74
C VAL A 428 12.24 -17.17 20.96
N GLY A 429 13.04 -18.03 21.59
CA GLY A 429 12.66 -18.78 22.77
C GLY A 429 11.54 -19.80 22.56
N LEU A 430 11.36 -20.31 21.35
CA LEU A 430 10.38 -21.35 21.03
C LEU A 430 11.07 -22.70 20.79
N PRO A 431 10.45 -23.83 21.19
CA PRO A 431 11.04 -25.14 20.96
C PRO A 431 11.14 -25.45 19.46
N TYR A 432 12.14 -26.23 19.09
CA TYR A 432 12.25 -26.82 17.76
C TYR A 432 12.31 -28.34 17.92
N SER A 433 11.44 -29.06 17.21
CA SER A 433 11.33 -30.52 17.33
C SER A 433 12.50 -31.28 16.70
N GLY A 434 13.30 -30.61 15.86
CA GLY A 434 14.28 -31.26 14.99
C GLY A 434 13.71 -31.64 13.62
N GLU A 435 12.41 -31.46 13.40
CA GLU A 435 11.75 -31.74 12.13
C GLU A 435 11.09 -30.48 11.56
N PHE A 436 11.19 -30.34 10.24
CA PHE A 436 10.55 -29.26 9.51
C PHE A 436 9.90 -29.77 8.23
N GLY A 437 8.91 -29.00 7.77
CA GLY A 437 8.28 -29.16 6.47
C GLY A 437 8.00 -27.80 5.86
N PHE A 438 7.32 -27.80 4.71
CA PHE A 438 6.85 -26.57 4.06
C PHE A 438 5.33 -26.59 3.93
N THR A 439 4.68 -25.48 4.25
CA THR A 439 3.23 -25.31 4.18
C THR A 439 2.86 -24.11 3.29
N ASN A 440 1.67 -24.14 2.71
CA ASN A 440 1.15 -23.05 1.89
C ASN A 440 0.66 -21.91 2.77
N THR A 441 1.04 -20.68 2.42
CA THR A 441 0.57 -19.47 3.12
C THR A 441 0.15 -18.37 2.19
N ASN A 442 -0.86 -17.61 2.60
CA ASN A 442 -1.32 -16.40 1.93
C ASN A 442 -1.15 -15.19 2.83
N MET A 443 -0.76 -14.06 2.24
CA MET A 443 -0.68 -12.77 2.91
C MET A 443 -1.33 -11.69 2.05
N TYR A 444 -2.21 -10.90 2.65
CA TYR A 444 -3.04 -9.91 1.98
C TYR A 444 -2.47 -8.51 2.21
N TRP A 445 -2.24 -7.79 1.13
CA TRP A 445 -1.64 -6.45 1.10
C TRP A 445 -2.59 -5.49 0.41
N PRO A 446 -3.34 -4.66 1.16
CA PRO A 446 -4.21 -3.65 0.55
C PRO A 446 -3.42 -2.68 -0.32
N VAL A 447 -3.96 -2.41 -1.51
CA VAL A 447 -3.37 -1.51 -2.50
C VAL A 447 -3.97 -0.12 -2.31
N ASN A 448 -3.12 0.89 -2.08
CA ASN A 448 -3.55 2.24 -1.72
C ASN A 448 -2.92 3.37 -2.55
N HIS A 449 -1.85 3.07 -3.27
CA HIS A 449 -1.14 4.01 -4.16
C HIS A 449 -1.31 3.58 -5.62
N MET A 450 -0.67 4.31 -6.53
CA MET A 450 -0.87 4.16 -7.98
C MET A 450 -2.28 4.54 -8.43
N VAL A 451 -2.88 5.55 -7.79
CA VAL A 451 -4.20 6.05 -8.17
C VAL A 451 -4.15 6.55 -9.60
N ALA A 452 -4.97 5.94 -10.46
CA ALA A 452 -5.00 6.25 -11.88
C ALA A 452 -5.79 7.53 -12.19
N PRO A 453 -5.53 8.18 -13.35
CA PRO A 453 -6.40 9.24 -13.84
C PRO A 453 -7.87 8.81 -13.88
N ALA A 454 -8.79 9.71 -13.55
CA ALA A 454 -10.23 9.40 -13.47
C ALA A 454 -10.79 8.73 -14.75
N LYS A 455 -10.26 9.09 -15.93
CA LYS A 455 -10.62 8.49 -17.23
C LYS A 455 -10.23 7.01 -17.38
N LYS A 456 -9.36 6.49 -16.51
CA LYS A 456 -8.88 5.11 -16.46
C LYS A 456 -9.45 4.35 -15.24
N ALA A 457 -10.38 4.95 -14.50
CA ALA A 457 -11.05 4.26 -13.41
C ALA A 457 -11.85 3.06 -13.93
N VAL A 458 -12.03 2.05 -13.09
CA VAL A 458 -12.80 0.84 -13.39
C VAL A 458 -14.21 1.21 -13.83
N THR A 459 -14.64 0.61 -14.93
CA THR A 459 -15.96 0.83 -15.52
C THR A 459 -17.00 -0.15 -14.99
N CYS A 460 -18.29 0.18 -15.14
CA CYS A 460 -19.40 -0.66 -14.67
C CYS A 460 -19.31 -2.09 -15.21
N SER A 461 -18.98 -2.26 -16.49
CA SER A 461 -18.91 -3.56 -17.16
C SER A 461 -17.81 -4.47 -16.63
N GLU A 462 -16.75 -3.93 -16.02
CA GLU A 462 -15.68 -4.76 -15.47
C GLU A 462 -16.09 -5.45 -14.16
N CYS A 463 -17.09 -4.91 -13.45
CA CYS A 463 -17.64 -5.52 -12.25
C CYS A 463 -18.95 -6.27 -12.56
N HIS A 464 -19.87 -5.62 -13.28
CA HIS A 464 -21.21 -6.13 -13.61
C HIS A 464 -21.24 -7.01 -14.86
N SER A 465 -20.20 -7.81 -15.09
CA SER A 465 -20.13 -8.79 -16.18
C SER A 465 -20.27 -10.21 -15.66
N ARG A 466 -20.81 -11.09 -16.49
CA ARG A 466 -20.90 -12.53 -16.20
C ARG A 466 -19.56 -13.25 -16.35
N THR A 467 -18.71 -12.72 -17.21
CA THR A 467 -17.42 -13.30 -17.57
C THR A 467 -16.33 -12.27 -17.28
N ASP A 468 -15.24 -12.72 -16.66
CA ASP A 468 -14.12 -11.84 -16.29
C ASP A 468 -14.53 -10.66 -15.38
N SER A 469 -15.50 -10.88 -14.48
CA SER A 469 -15.83 -9.88 -13.45
C SER A 469 -14.66 -9.74 -12.49
N ARG A 470 -14.25 -8.49 -12.23
CA ARG A 470 -13.31 -8.15 -11.16
C ARG A 470 -13.76 -8.69 -9.80
N LEU A 471 -15.07 -8.75 -9.56
CA LEU A 471 -15.63 -9.16 -8.28
C LEU A 471 -16.09 -10.62 -8.27
N ALA A 472 -15.66 -11.46 -9.22
CA ALA A 472 -16.13 -12.84 -9.36
C ALA A 472 -16.03 -13.69 -8.08
N ASN A 473 -15.02 -13.44 -7.24
CA ASN A 473 -14.77 -14.20 -6.01
C ASN A 473 -15.63 -13.76 -4.81
N LEU A 474 -16.40 -12.68 -4.91
CA LEU A 474 -17.26 -12.18 -3.83
C LEU A 474 -18.72 -12.59 -4.04
N THR A 475 -19.12 -13.73 -3.50
CA THR A 475 -20.40 -14.40 -3.82
C THR A 475 -21.47 -14.27 -2.75
N ASP A 476 -21.22 -13.52 -1.68
CA ASP A 476 -22.11 -13.34 -0.53
C ASP A 476 -23.21 -12.27 -0.73
N PHE A 477 -23.36 -11.76 -1.96
CA PHE A 477 -24.39 -10.81 -2.34
C PHE A 477 -24.79 -10.95 -3.82
N TYR A 478 -25.99 -10.46 -4.14
CA TYR A 478 -26.47 -10.41 -5.52
C TYR A 478 -25.96 -9.16 -6.23
N MET A 479 -25.28 -9.37 -7.35
CA MET A 479 -24.75 -8.33 -8.21
C MET A 479 -25.49 -8.31 -9.55
N PRO A 480 -26.21 -7.22 -9.89
CA PRO A 480 -26.83 -7.06 -11.20
C PRO A 480 -25.82 -7.24 -12.34
N GLY A 481 -26.22 -7.91 -13.42
CA GLY A 481 -25.35 -8.16 -14.58
C GLY A 481 -24.41 -9.36 -14.41
N ARG A 482 -23.75 -9.51 -13.25
CA ARG A 482 -22.89 -10.66 -12.93
C ARG A 482 -23.70 -11.90 -12.56
N ASP A 483 -24.60 -11.75 -11.59
CA ASP A 483 -25.34 -12.88 -11.01
C ASP A 483 -26.67 -13.13 -11.73
N ARG A 484 -27.18 -14.36 -11.58
CA ARG A 484 -28.49 -14.75 -12.07
C ARG A 484 -29.34 -15.29 -10.94
N ASN A 485 -30.63 -15.02 -11.01
CA ASN A 485 -31.61 -15.69 -10.19
C ASN A 485 -32.62 -16.34 -11.14
N ILE A 486 -32.62 -17.67 -11.20
CA ILE A 486 -33.43 -18.42 -12.15
C ILE A 486 -34.93 -18.14 -12.01
N TRP A 487 -35.41 -17.82 -10.80
CA TRP A 487 -36.81 -17.50 -10.56
C TRP A 487 -37.17 -16.11 -11.07
N ILE A 488 -36.31 -15.12 -10.81
CA ILE A 488 -36.48 -13.76 -11.33
C ILE A 488 -36.38 -13.77 -12.86
N ASP A 489 -35.38 -14.48 -13.41
CA ASP A 489 -35.18 -14.61 -14.85
C ASP A 489 -36.40 -15.27 -15.52
N ARG A 490 -36.92 -16.36 -14.94
CA ARG A 490 -38.14 -17.03 -15.42
C ARG A 490 -39.38 -16.17 -15.29
N ALA A 491 -39.53 -15.44 -14.18
CA ALA A 491 -40.66 -14.53 -13.98
C ALA A 491 -40.62 -13.39 -15.00
N GLY A 492 -39.45 -12.77 -15.22
CA GLY A 492 -39.25 -11.74 -16.23
C GLY A 492 -39.53 -12.25 -17.65
N ALA A 493 -39.01 -13.43 -18.01
CA ALA A 493 -39.32 -14.06 -19.28
C ALA A 493 -40.81 -14.37 -19.43
N GLY A 494 -41.46 -14.83 -18.36
CA GLY A 494 -42.90 -15.06 -18.31
C GLY A 494 -43.71 -13.79 -18.56
N ILE A 495 -43.35 -12.67 -17.93
CA ILE A 495 -43.99 -11.36 -18.16
C ILE A 495 -43.83 -10.92 -19.62
N LEU A 496 -42.64 -11.09 -20.21
CA LEU A 496 -42.41 -10.76 -21.62
C LEU A 496 -43.29 -11.61 -22.55
N ILE A 497 -43.38 -12.91 -22.29
CA ILE A 497 -44.23 -13.83 -23.06
C ILE A 497 -45.72 -13.45 -22.90
N LEU A 498 -46.19 -13.20 -21.68
CA LEU A 498 -47.57 -12.79 -21.41
C LEU A 498 -47.91 -11.45 -22.08
N THR A 499 -46.97 -10.49 -22.08
CA THR A 499 -47.12 -9.21 -22.75
C THR A 499 -47.23 -9.40 -24.26
N LEU A 500 -46.36 -10.22 -24.85
CA LEU A 500 -46.41 -10.54 -26.28
C LEU A 500 -47.73 -11.22 -26.66
N LEU A 501 -48.19 -12.19 -25.86
CA LEU A 501 -49.48 -12.84 -26.04
C LEU A 501 -50.64 -11.82 -25.97
N GLY A 502 -50.62 -10.92 -25.00
CA GLY A 502 -51.62 -9.85 -24.88
C GLY A 502 -51.65 -8.93 -26.12
N VAL A 503 -50.49 -8.52 -26.63
CA VAL A 503 -50.38 -7.72 -27.86
C VAL A 503 -50.92 -8.48 -29.07
N MET A 504 -50.58 -9.77 -29.21
CA MET A 504 -51.08 -10.60 -30.31
C MET A 504 -52.60 -10.80 -30.26
N VAL A 505 -53.15 -11.08 -29.07
CA VAL A 505 -54.61 -11.22 -28.87
C VAL A 505 -55.32 -9.91 -29.21
N HIS A 506 -54.82 -8.77 -28.74
CA HIS A 506 -55.38 -7.46 -29.05
C HIS A 506 -55.30 -7.14 -30.55
N GLY A 507 -54.17 -7.45 -31.19
CA GLY A 507 -53.98 -7.31 -32.63
C GLY A 507 -54.95 -8.18 -33.45
N ALA A 508 -55.12 -9.45 -33.06
CA ALA A 508 -56.05 -10.37 -33.69
C ALA A 508 -57.51 -9.91 -33.53
N ALA A 509 -57.89 -9.44 -32.33
CA ALA A 509 -59.21 -8.89 -32.08
C ALA A 509 -59.48 -7.67 -32.97
N ARG A 510 -58.53 -6.73 -33.10
CA ARG A 510 -58.62 -5.59 -34.01
C ARG A 510 -58.77 -6.02 -35.48
N PHE A 511 -58.02 -7.04 -35.92
CA PHE A 511 -58.11 -7.55 -37.28
C PHE A 511 -59.47 -8.19 -37.59
N VAL A 512 -59.98 -9.03 -36.68
CA VAL A 512 -61.30 -9.67 -36.83
C VAL A 512 -62.42 -8.63 -36.85
N ILE A 513 -62.37 -7.64 -35.94
CA ILE A 513 -63.36 -6.55 -35.89
C ILE A 513 -63.31 -5.69 -37.18
N SER A 514 -62.11 -5.39 -37.67
CA SER A 514 -61.90 -4.68 -38.95
C SER A 514 -62.52 -5.43 -40.14
N ARG A 515 -62.28 -6.74 -40.24
CA ARG A 515 -62.89 -7.57 -41.29
C ARG A 515 -64.41 -7.64 -41.18
N ARG A 516 -64.96 -7.74 -39.96
CA ARG A 516 -66.41 -7.72 -39.72
C ARG A 516 -67.04 -6.38 -40.10
N ARG A 517 -66.36 -5.26 -39.86
CA ARG A 517 -66.82 -3.93 -40.32
C ARG A 517 -66.80 -3.82 -41.84
N LYS A 518 -65.73 -4.25 -42.51
CA LYS A 518 -65.66 -4.25 -43.99
C LYS A 518 -66.67 -5.19 -44.66
N GLY A 519 -67.03 -6.31 -44.02
CA GLY A 519 -68.07 -7.22 -44.50
C GLY A 519 -69.51 -6.77 -44.19
N ALA A 520 -69.69 -5.69 -43.43
CA ALA A 520 -71.00 -5.10 -43.14
C ALA A 520 -71.29 -3.84 -43.99
N GLU A 521 -70.32 -3.40 -44.81
CA GLU A 521 -70.46 -2.30 -45.78
C GLU A 521 -70.60 -2.80 -47.24
N LEU A 522 -70.68 -4.12 -47.44
CA LEU A 522 -71.11 -4.81 -48.67
C LEU A 522 -72.47 -5.44 -48.41
#